data_AF-A0A965PAH0-F1
#
_entry.id   AF-A0A965PAH0-F1
#
_cell.length_a   1.000
_cell.length_b   1.000
_cell.length_c   1.000
_cell.angle_alpha   90.00
_cell.angle_beta   90.00
_cell.angle_gamma   90.00
#
_symmetry.space_group_name_H-M   'P 1'
#
loop_
_entity.id
_entity.type
_entity.pdbx_description
1 polymer ?
#
loop_
_entity_poly.entity_id
_entity_poly.type
_entity_poly.pdbx_seq_one_letter_code
_entity_poly.pdbx_strand_id
1 'polypeptide(L)'
;MPMRMMTRRTRKPTPEGWEHCRSCDKILPLEKFGWVNKARNKRRHQCQNCRNLARWVLRRVKSDYEQLLQNQNYRCAICAIHNDTSRLGIDHNHKTQEIRGLLCHDCNTGIASFDENRQYLAKAILYLIPRGEYEAINDKSNNDDEFSS
;
A
#
# COMPACT_ATOMS: atom_id res chain seq x y z
N MET A 1 23.93 7.93 14.01
CA MET A 1 23.38 8.65 12.83
C MET A 1 22.07 7.98 12.45
N PRO A 2 20.90 8.63 12.49
CA PRO A 2 19.67 7.97 12.08
C PRO A 2 19.76 7.65 10.58
N MET A 3 19.66 6.37 10.22
CA MET A 3 19.63 5.95 8.82
C MET A 3 18.52 6.71 8.10
N ARG A 4 18.91 7.45 7.05
CA ARG A 4 17.97 8.17 6.19
C ARG A 4 17.11 7.12 5.48
N MET A 5 15.91 6.87 5.99
CA MET A 5 15.00 5.89 5.41
C MET A 5 14.64 6.31 3.98
N MET A 6 15.03 5.49 3.01
CA MET A 6 14.70 5.70 1.60
C MET A 6 13.19 5.50 1.42
N THR A 7 12.52 6.49 0.84
CA THR A 7 11.10 6.44 0.51
C THR A 7 10.92 6.31 -1.00
N ARG A 8 9.73 5.98 -1.49
CA ARG A 8 9.39 6.14 -2.92
C ARG A 8 9.68 7.53 -3.52
N ARG A 9 9.89 8.56 -2.69
CA ARG A 9 10.25 9.92 -3.11
C ARG A 9 11.77 10.11 -3.27
N THR A 10 12.58 9.25 -2.66
CA THR A 10 14.03 9.26 -2.85
C THR A 10 14.40 8.46 -4.10
N ARG A 11 15.02 9.13 -5.08
CA ARG A 11 15.55 8.47 -6.27
C ARG A 11 16.72 7.59 -5.86
N LYS A 12 16.63 6.27 -6.07
CA LYS A 12 17.77 5.37 -5.89
C LYS A 12 18.75 5.61 -7.05
N PRO A 13 20.05 5.83 -6.79
CA PRO A 13 21.03 5.94 -7.86
C PRO A 13 21.14 4.59 -8.57
N THR A 14 21.06 4.60 -9.90
CA THR A 14 21.21 3.40 -10.73
C THR A 14 22.32 3.61 -11.77
N PRO A 15 23.01 2.54 -12.18
CA PRO A 15 23.95 2.61 -13.30
C PRO A 15 23.29 3.09 -14.59
N GLU A 16 24.08 3.61 -15.53
CA GLU A 16 23.59 3.97 -16.86
C GLU A 16 23.00 2.74 -17.57
N GLY A 17 21.81 2.88 -18.16
CA GLY A 17 21.08 1.76 -18.76
C GLY A 17 20.25 0.92 -17.79
N TRP A 18 20.24 1.25 -16.49
CA TRP A 18 19.49 0.54 -15.45
C TRP A 18 18.50 1.45 -14.74
N GLU A 19 17.42 0.86 -14.24
CA GLU A 19 16.38 1.55 -13.47
C GLU A 19 15.89 0.66 -12.33
N HIS A 20 15.42 1.31 -11.27
CA HIS A 20 14.88 0.68 -10.09
C HIS A 20 13.37 0.45 -10.24
N CYS A 21 12.92 -0.79 -10.04
CA CYS A 21 11.51 -1.11 -10.02
C CYS A 21 10.91 -0.80 -8.64
N ARG A 22 9.96 0.14 -8.59
CA ARG A 22 9.28 0.54 -7.33
C ARG A 22 8.37 -0.55 -6.74
N SER A 23 8.04 -1.60 -7.48
CA SER A 23 7.17 -2.69 -6.99
C SER A 23 7.97 -3.85 -6.37
N CYS A 24 8.98 -4.37 -7.06
CA CYS A 24 9.78 -5.51 -6.58
C CYS A 24 11.13 -5.14 -5.97
N ASP A 25 11.43 -3.85 -5.89
CA ASP A 25 12.66 -3.27 -5.34
C ASP A 25 13.97 -3.67 -6.06
N LYS A 26 13.88 -4.35 -7.23
CA LYS A 26 15.04 -4.80 -8.01
C LYS A 26 15.54 -3.71 -8.97
N ILE A 27 16.86 -3.65 -9.15
CA ILE A 27 17.51 -2.87 -10.21
C ILE A 27 17.57 -3.75 -11.46
N LEU A 28 17.01 -3.27 -12.58
CA LEU A 28 16.85 -4.04 -13.81
C LEU A 28 17.25 -3.18 -15.04
N PRO A 29 17.58 -3.78 -16.19
CA PRO A 29 17.86 -3.04 -17.41
C PRO A 29 16.65 -2.24 -17.88
N LEU A 30 16.87 -1.05 -18.49
CA LEU A 30 15.81 -0.15 -18.97
C LEU A 30 14.81 -0.83 -19.93
N GLU A 31 15.25 -1.87 -20.65
CA GLU A 31 14.43 -2.69 -21.54
C GLU A 31 13.27 -3.37 -20.82
N LYS A 32 13.45 -3.73 -19.55
CA LYS A 32 12.42 -4.33 -18.70
C LYS A 32 11.37 -3.30 -18.24
N PHE A 33 11.51 -2.04 -18.61
CA PHE A 33 10.58 -0.96 -18.29
C PHE A 33 9.90 -0.44 -19.55
N GLY A 34 8.58 -0.57 -19.60
CA GLY A 34 7.78 -0.10 -20.74
C GLY A 34 7.73 1.43 -20.83
N TRP A 35 7.44 1.94 -22.02
CA TRP A 35 7.28 3.37 -22.26
C TRP A 35 5.99 3.91 -21.62
N VAL A 36 6.07 5.12 -21.05
CA VAL A 36 4.92 5.99 -20.78
C VAL A 36 4.72 6.93 -21.96
N ASN A 37 5.81 7.55 -22.40
CA ASN A 37 5.83 8.44 -23.56
C ASN A 37 7.18 8.27 -24.26
N LYS A 38 7.15 7.72 -25.47
CA LYS A 38 8.36 7.44 -26.26
C LYS A 38 9.04 8.72 -26.73
N ALA A 39 8.27 9.73 -27.14
CA ALA A 39 8.80 11.02 -27.63
C ALA A 39 9.55 11.81 -26.55
N ARG A 40 9.12 11.71 -25.29
CA ARG A 40 9.78 12.36 -24.13
C ARG A 40 10.80 11.48 -23.43
N ASN A 41 11.20 10.36 -24.03
CA ASN A 41 12.08 9.36 -23.42
C ASN A 41 11.65 8.93 -22.00
N LYS A 42 10.33 8.91 -21.72
CA LYS A 42 9.78 8.65 -20.38
C LYS A 42 9.38 7.19 -20.25
N ARG A 43 10.16 6.43 -19.49
CA ARG A 43 9.84 5.04 -19.12
C ARG A 43 9.02 4.96 -17.83
N ARG A 44 8.41 3.82 -17.59
CA ARG A 44 7.74 3.49 -16.33
C ARG A 44 8.79 3.15 -15.27
N HIS A 45 8.48 3.39 -14.01
CA HIS A 45 9.29 2.93 -12.87
C HIS A 45 8.80 1.60 -12.28
N GLN A 46 7.96 0.89 -13.04
CA GLN A 46 7.50 -0.47 -12.74
C GLN A 46 7.94 -1.36 -13.89
N CYS A 47 8.61 -2.47 -13.57
CA CYS A 47 9.06 -3.41 -14.59
C CYS A 47 7.86 -4.15 -15.22
N GLN A 48 8.07 -4.66 -16.43
CA GLN A 48 7.06 -5.38 -17.20
C GLN A 48 6.49 -6.58 -16.42
N ASN A 49 7.33 -7.34 -15.71
CA ASN A 49 6.91 -8.51 -14.93
C ASN A 49 5.93 -8.13 -13.82
N CYS A 50 6.28 -7.16 -12.97
CA CYS A 50 5.39 -6.68 -11.90
C CYS A 50 4.08 -6.13 -12.47
N ARG A 51 4.14 -5.41 -13.60
CA ARG A 51 2.93 -4.91 -14.27
C ARG A 51 2.05 -6.05 -14.79
N ASN A 52 2.64 -7.08 -15.37
CA ASN A 52 1.92 -8.22 -15.91
C ASN A 52 1.29 -9.04 -14.78
N LEU A 53 2.02 -9.25 -13.69
CA LEU A 53 1.52 -9.92 -12.48
C LEU A 53 0.34 -9.14 -11.88
N ALA A 54 0.49 -7.83 -11.65
CA ALA A 54 -0.58 -6.99 -11.11
C ALA A 54 -1.85 -7.03 -12.00
N ARG A 55 -1.68 -7.03 -13.32
CA ARG A 55 -2.81 -7.19 -14.26
C ARG A 55 -3.47 -8.56 -14.16
N TRP A 56 -2.69 -9.62 -14.02
CA TRP A 56 -3.22 -10.98 -13.87
C TRP A 56 -4.00 -11.11 -12.57
N VAL A 57 -3.45 -10.61 -11.46
CA VAL A 57 -4.10 -10.59 -10.15
C VAL A 57 -5.41 -9.81 -10.22
N LEU A 58 -5.42 -8.59 -10.75
CA LEU A 58 -6.64 -7.80 -10.90
C LEU A 58 -7.70 -8.48 -11.78
N ARG A 59 -7.29 -9.19 -12.84
CA ARG A 59 -8.22 -9.94 -13.70
C ARG A 59 -8.85 -11.11 -12.96
N ARG A 60 -8.06 -11.85 -12.18
CA ARG A 60 -8.55 -12.94 -11.36
C ARG A 60 -9.51 -12.41 -10.29
N VAL A 61 -9.11 -11.38 -9.54
CA VAL A 61 -9.92 -10.85 -8.44
C VAL A 61 -11.17 -10.12 -8.94
N LYS A 62 -11.21 -9.67 -10.19
CA LYS A 62 -12.45 -9.14 -10.78
C LYS A 62 -13.58 -10.19 -10.79
N SER A 63 -13.29 -11.49 -10.85
CA SER A 63 -14.34 -12.52 -10.67
C SER A 63 -14.88 -12.57 -9.24
N ASP A 64 -14.04 -12.18 -8.27
CA ASP A 64 -14.32 -12.29 -6.84
C ASP A 64 -14.74 -10.93 -6.23
N TYR A 65 -14.83 -9.88 -7.04
CA TYR A 65 -15.10 -8.51 -6.59
C TYR A 65 -16.45 -8.37 -5.88
N GLU A 66 -17.50 -9.01 -6.40
CA GLU A 66 -18.83 -8.99 -5.78
C GLU A 66 -18.82 -9.72 -4.43
N GLN A 67 -18.10 -10.84 -4.33
CA GLN A 67 -17.93 -11.55 -3.07
C GLN A 67 -17.16 -10.70 -2.04
N LEU A 68 -16.13 -9.97 -2.48
CA LEU A 68 -15.41 -9.02 -1.63
C LEU A 68 -16.30 -7.87 -1.16
N LEU A 69 -17.19 -7.36 -2.02
CA LEU A 69 -18.18 -6.35 -1.64
C LEU A 69 -19.11 -6.90 -0.56
N GLN A 70 -19.69 -8.08 -0.77
CA GLN A 70 -20.58 -8.73 0.20
C GLN A 70 -19.88 -8.98 1.54
N ASN A 71 -18.66 -9.53 1.52
CA ASN A 71 -17.88 -9.81 2.73
C ASN A 71 -17.52 -8.52 3.52
N GLN A 72 -17.44 -7.38 2.85
CA GLN A 72 -17.20 -6.08 3.48
C GLN A 72 -18.47 -5.25 3.69
N ASN A 73 -19.66 -5.85 3.57
CA ASN A 73 -20.95 -5.18 3.67
C ASN A 73 -21.01 -3.91 2.79
N TYR A 74 -20.44 -4.00 1.58
CA TYR A 74 -20.37 -2.92 0.59
C TYR A 74 -19.66 -1.66 1.09
N ARG A 75 -18.72 -1.78 2.04
CA ARG A 75 -18.04 -0.64 2.67
C ARG A 75 -16.52 -0.69 2.56
N CYS A 76 -15.91 0.49 2.55
CA CYS A 76 -14.47 0.66 2.66
C CYS A 76 -13.96 0.03 3.97
N ALA A 77 -12.92 -0.80 3.91
CA ALA A 77 -12.36 -1.46 5.09
C ALA A 77 -11.72 -0.51 6.13
N ILE A 78 -11.52 0.77 5.78
CA ILE A 78 -10.88 1.76 6.67
C ILE A 78 -11.89 2.77 7.21
N CYS A 79 -12.55 3.52 6.32
CA CYS A 79 -13.47 4.58 6.75
C CYS A 79 -14.95 4.17 6.75
N ALA A 80 -15.26 2.92 6.42
CA ALA A 80 -16.62 2.37 6.37
C ALA A 80 -17.61 3.08 5.42
N ILE A 81 -17.14 3.99 4.55
CA ILE A 81 -17.97 4.62 3.53
C ILE A 81 -18.56 3.56 2.58
N HIS A 82 -19.83 3.71 2.24
CA HIS A 82 -20.54 2.76 1.38
C HIS A 82 -20.12 2.90 -0.09
N ASN A 83 -20.12 1.79 -0.83
CA ASN A 83 -19.74 1.74 -2.24
C ASN A 83 -20.61 2.63 -3.15
N ASP A 84 -21.86 2.87 -2.75
CA ASP A 84 -22.76 3.79 -3.47
C ASP A 84 -22.34 5.26 -3.34
N THR A 85 -21.69 5.61 -2.23
CA THR A 85 -21.17 6.97 -1.99
C THR A 85 -19.81 7.14 -2.62
N SER A 86 -18.94 6.14 -2.53
CA SER A 86 -17.61 6.15 -3.12
C SER A 86 -17.25 4.77 -3.63
N ARG A 87 -17.04 4.66 -4.94
CA ARG A 87 -16.68 3.39 -5.58
C ARG A 87 -15.43 2.81 -4.93
N LEU A 88 -15.53 1.57 -4.47
CA LEU A 88 -14.41 0.90 -3.84
C LEU A 88 -13.47 0.29 -4.90
N GLY A 89 -12.18 0.39 -4.63
CA GLY A 89 -11.11 -0.22 -5.41
C GLY A 89 -10.48 -1.37 -4.64
N ILE A 90 -10.03 -2.38 -5.37
CA ILE A 90 -9.26 -3.50 -4.81
C ILE A 90 -7.90 -2.99 -4.34
N ASP A 91 -7.67 -3.05 -3.03
CA ASP A 91 -6.38 -2.81 -2.41
C ASP A 91 -5.56 -4.10 -2.36
N HIS A 92 -4.28 -3.98 -2.69
CA HIS A 92 -3.36 -5.10 -2.74
C HIS A 92 -1.97 -4.68 -2.31
N ASN A 93 -1.25 -5.61 -1.71
CA ASN A 93 0.14 -5.40 -1.35
C ASN A 93 1.00 -5.25 -2.62
N HIS A 94 1.66 -4.12 -2.80
CA HIS A 94 2.46 -3.90 -4.01
C HIS A 94 3.71 -4.81 -4.13
N LYS A 95 4.12 -5.49 -3.05
CA LYS A 95 5.23 -6.45 -3.03
C LYS A 95 4.76 -7.89 -3.26
N THR A 96 3.78 -8.36 -2.47
CA THR A 96 3.30 -9.76 -2.52
C THR A 96 2.15 -9.97 -3.49
N GLN A 97 1.47 -8.90 -3.91
CA GLN A 97 0.24 -8.91 -4.70
C GLN A 97 -0.96 -9.55 -4.00
N GLU A 98 -0.85 -9.83 -2.70
CA GLU A 98 -1.96 -10.31 -1.88
C GLU A 98 -3.04 -9.23 -1.77
N ILE A 99 -4.29 -9.63 -1.91
CA ILE A 99 -5.45 -8.76 -1.76
C ILE A 99 -5.68 -8.49 -0.28
N ARG A 100 -5.80 -7.22 0.08
CA ARG A 100 -6.09 -6.80 1.46
C ARG A 100 -7.58 -6.56 1.67
N GLY A 101 -8.27 -6.05 0.65
CA GLY A 101 -9.69 -5.75 0.71
C GLY A 101 -10.10 -4.67 -0.28
N LEU A 102 -11.27 -4.07 -0.05
CA LEU A 102 -11.80 -2.96 -0.83
C LEU A 102 -11.69 -1.66 -0.04
N LEU A 103 -11.12 -0.63 -0.67
CA LEU A 103 -10.94 0.70 -0.11
C LEU A 103 -11.54 1.77 -1.02
N CYS A 104 -12.06 2.85 -0.44
CA CYS A 104 -12.41 4.04 -1.23
C CYS A 104 -11.16 4.73 -1.78
N HIS A 105 -11.35 5.62 -2.75
CA HIS A 105 -10.24 6.35 -3.39
C HIS A 105 -9.34 7.08 -2.40
N ASP A 106 -9.93 7.76 -1.42
CA ASP A 106 -9.21 8.60 -0.46
C ASP A 106 -8.37 7.77 0.51
N CYS A 107 -8.95 6.68 1.04
CA CYS A 107 -8.22 5.77 1.94
C CYS A 107 -7.07 5.07 1.22
N ASN A 108 -7.32 4.59 -0.01
CA ASN A 108 -6.29 3.94 -0.81
C ASN A 108 -5.14 4.92 -1.13
N THR A 109 -5.47 6.13 -1.58
CA THR A 109 -4.49 7.18 -1.87
C THR A 109 -3.76 7.64 -0.60
N GLY A 110 -4.44 7.67 0.55
CA GLY A 110 -3.88 7.97 1.85
C GLY A 110 -2.78 6.99 2.24
N ILE A 111 -3.06 5.68 2.19
CA ILE A 111 -2.05 4.64 2.47
C ILE A 111 -0.88 4.74 1.48
N ALA A 112 -1.19 4.89 0.19
CA ALA A 112 -0.17 5.03 -0.83
C ALA A 112 0.73 6.25 -0.55
N SER A 113 0.20 7.35 -0.01
CA SER A 113 0.98 8.56 0.31
C SER A 113 2.07 8.34 1.37
N PHE A 114 1.87 7.34 2.23
CA PHE A 114 2.83 6.85 3.22
C PHE A 114 3.67 5.66 2.74
N ASP A 115 3.65 5.36 1.43
CA ASP A 115 4.43 4.28 0.81
C ASP A 115 4.11 2.89 1.39
N GLU A 116 2.88 2.71 1.90
CA GLU A 116 2.48 1.52 2.68
C GLU A 116 3.45 1.18 3.82
N ASN A 117 4.20 2.18 4.29
CA ASN A 117 5.17 2.00 5.36
C ASN A 117 4.45 2.11 6.70
N ARG A 118 4.26 0.96 7.35
CA ARG A 118 3.63 0.86 8.68
C ARG A 118 4.31 1.76 9.72
N GLN A 119 5.62 1.95 9.65
CA GLN A 119 6.35 2.83 10.58
C GLN A 119 5.99 4.31 10.36
N TYR A 120 5.74 4.73 9.13
CA TYR A 120 5.32 6.11 8.85
C TYR A 120 3.87 6.34 9.22
N LEU A 121 2.99 5.37 8.98
CA LEU A 121 1.60 5.42 9.44
C LEU A 121 1.53 5.49 10.97
N ALA A 122 2.32 4.67 11.68
CA ALA A 122 2.42 4.74 13.14
C ALA A 122 2.93 6.11 13.62
N LYS A 123 3.96 6.66 12.98
CA LYS A 123 4.45 8.02 13.28
C LYS A 123 3.40 9.09 12.98
N ALA A 124 2.58 8.92 11.94
CA ALA A 124 1.49 9.84 11.64
C ALA A 124 0.42 9.82 12.74
N ILE A 125 0.07 8.64 13.27
CA ILE A 125 -0.81 8.51 14.44
C ILE A 125 -0.20 9.25 15.64
N LEU A 126 1.07 8.96 15.99
CA LEU A 126 1.75 9.63 17.11
C LEU A 126 1.84 11.14 16.96
N TYR A 127 1.93 11.64 15.73
CA TYR A 127 1.97 13.08 15.44
C TYR A 127 0.62 13.77 15.70
N LEU A 128 -0.49 13.05 15.54
CA LEU A 128 -1.85 13.57 15.80
C LEU A 128 -2.20 13.60 17.29
N ILE A 129 -1.49 12.83 18.13
CA ILE A 129 -1.69 12.86 19.58
C ILE A 129 -1.22 14.22 20.12
N PRO A 130 -2.07 14.96 20.85
CA PRO A 130 -1.68 16.20 21.52
C PRO A 130 -0.47 15.95 22.44
N ARG A 131 0.49 16.90 22.46
CA ARG A 131 1.65 16.79 23.36
C ARG A 131 1.15 16.80 24.82
N GLY A 132 1.19 15.66 25.50
CA GLY A 132 0.76 15.51 26.89
C GLY A 132 -0.06 14.25 27.20
N GLU A 133 -0.53 13.50 26.20
CA GLU A 133 -1.44 12.34 26.39
C GLU A 133 -0.77 10.97 26.15
N TYR A 134 0.56 10.89 26.18
CA TYR A 134 1.32 9.66 25.83
C TYR A 134 1.13 8.50 26.83
N GLU A 135 0.57 8.74 28.01
CA GLU A 135 0.46 7.71 29.07
C GLU A 135 -0.79 6.81 28.95
N ALA A 136 -1.77 7.15 28.11
CA ALA A 136 -3.04 6.42 28.06
C ALA A 136 -3.04 5.17 27.15
N ILE A 137 -1.95 4.88 26.42
CA ILE A 137 -1.94 3.82 25.38
C ILE A 137 -1.27 2.52 25.86
N ASN A 138 -0.59 2.52 27.01
CA ASN A 138 0.17 1.35 27.48
C ASN A 138 -0.52 0.47 28.55
N ASP A 139 -1.78 0.73 28.92
CA ASP A 139 -2.38 0.11 30.12
C ASP A 139 -3.65 -0.71 29.89
N LYS A 140 -3.68 -1.52 28.82
CA LYS A 140 -4.69 -2.59 28.65
C LYS A 140 -4.13 -3.90 28.09
N SER A 141 -2.96 -4.33 28.59
CA SER A 141 -2.50 -5.71 28.46
C SER A 141 -2.15 -6.25 29.84
N ASN A 142 -3.17 -6.49 30.66
CA ASN A 142 -3.19 -7.44 31.78
C ASN A 142 -4.65 -7.52 32.29
N ASN A 143 -5.11 -8.74 32.59
CA ASN A 143 -6.50 -9.19 32.79
C ASN A 143 -7.18 -9.45 31.43
N ASP A 144 -7.39 -10.69 31.00
CA ASP A 144 -8.02 -11.79 31.72
C ASP A 144 -7.40 -13.15 31.35
N ASP A 145 -7.05 -13.96 32.36
CA ASP A 145 -7.04 -15.43 32.31
C ASP A 145 -6.91 -15.99 33.75
N GLU A 146 -7.93 -15.76 34.57
CA GLU A 146 -8.25 -16.61 35.73
C GLU A 146 -9.47 -17.45 35.35
N PHE A 147 -9.24 -18.63 34.77
CA PHE A 147 -10.25 -19.68 34.69
C PHE A 147 -9.90 -20.77 35.69
N SER A 148 -10.52 -20.67 36.86
CA SER A 148 -10.58 -21.74 37.84
C SER A 148 -11.73 -22.68 37.46
N SER A 149 -11.42 -23.91 37.06
CA SER A 149 -12.15 -25.16 37.34
C SER A 149 -11.39 -26.35 36.77
#